data_AF-A0A4V1YHL4-F1
#
_entry.id   AF-A0A4V1YHL4-F1
#
_cell.length_a   1.000
_cell.length_b   1.000
_cell.length_c   1.000
_cell.angle_alpha   90.00
_cell.angle_beta   90.00
_cell.angle_gamma   90.00
#
_symmetry.space_group_name_H-M   'P 1'
#
loop_
_entity.id
_entity.type
_entity.pdbx_description
1 polymer ?
#
loop_
_entity_poly.entity_id
_entity_poly.type
_entity_poly.pdbx_seq_one_letter_code
_entity_poly.pdbx_strand_id
1 'polypeptide(L)'
;MNIKQLKIALGALKRCFYDTRLDNLGFCGKNVKLEYPISFHNPRNVFLEDNVIIKSDSLVINTTGKLIMKKNSGAAQRFTVITGNHHPVKKQIIF
;
A
#
# COMPACT_ATOMS: atom_id res chain seq x y z
N MET A 1 15.28 20.42 14.52
CA MET A 1 14.29 19.32 14.48
C MET A 1 14.38 18.54 15.78
N ASN A 2 13.28 18.37 16.51
CA ASN A 2 13.31 17.64 17.78
C ASN A 2 13.22 16.11 17.56
N ILE A 3 13.50 15.32 18.61
CA ILE A 3 13.48 13.85 18.55
C ILE A 3 12.12 13.31 18.07
N LYS A 4 11.00 13.94 18.44
CA LYS A 4 9.66 13.50 18.01
C LYS A 4 9.49 13.68 16.49
N GLN A 5 9.86 14.83 15.96
CA GLN A 5 9.82 15.12 14.53
C GLN A 5 10.73 14.18 13.73
N LEU A 6 11.93 13.89 14.24
CA LEU A 6 12.83 12.93 13.63
C LEU A 6 12.22 11.53 13.57
N LYS A 7 11.59 11.06 14.66
CA LYS A 7 10.90 9.76 14.67
C LYS A 7 9.77 9.69 13.65
N ILE A 8 8.99 10.76 13.50
CA ILE A 8 7.91 10.85 12.50
C ILE A 8 8.50 10.75 11.08
N ALA A 9 9.55 11.52 10.79
CA ALA A 9 10.20 11.51 9.49
C ALA A 9 10.76 10.13 9.13
N LEU A 10 11.46 9.48 10.08
CA LEU A 10 11.96 8.12 9.90
C LEU A 10 10.83 7.10 9.70
N GLY A 11 9.72 7.25 10.43
CA GLY A 11 8.52 6.42 10.25
C GLY A 11 7.90 6.59 8.86
N ALA A 12 7.84 7.81 8.34
CA ALA A 12 7.36 8.09 6.98
C ALA A 12 8.29 7.46 5.93
N LEU A 13 9.61 7.59 6.08
CA LEU A 13 10.58 6.96 5.19
C LEU A 13 10.45 5.43 5.20
N LYS A 14 10.36 4.83 6.39
CA LYS A 14 10.10 3.39 6.55
C LYS A 14 8.83 2.97 5.79
N ARG A 15 7.74 3.69 6.00
CA ARG A 15 6.44 3.38 5.37
C ARG A 15 6.47 3.52 3.85
N CYS A 16 7.10 4.57 3.33
CA CYS A 16 7.04 4.89 1.90
C CYS A 16 8.07 4.14 1.05
N PHE A 17 9.17 3.64 1.64
CA PHE A 17 10.29 3.05 0.90
C PHE A 17 10.64 1.63 1.32
N TYR A 18 10.43 1.25 2.58
CA TYR A 18 10.83 -0.06 3.10
C TYR A 18 9.64 -1.00 3.26
N ASP A 19 8.52 -0.52 3.80
CA ASP A 19 7.34 -1.36 4.01
C ASP A 19 6.66 -1.75 2.68
N THR A 20 6.81 -0.93 1.64
CA THR A 20 6.24 -1.14 0.30
C THR A 20 7.16 -1.89 -0.67
N ARG A 21 8.28 -2.44 -0.19
CA ARG A 21 9.14 -3.29 -1.01
C ARG A 21 8.39 -4.50 -1.57
N LEU A 22 8.84 -4.96 -2.73
CA LEU A 22 8.21 -6.05 -3.48
C LEU A 22 8.11 -7.36 -2.68
N ASP A 23 9.07 -7.64 -1.80
CA ASP A 23 9.09 -8.84 -0.95
C ASP A 23 8.08 -8.80 0.21
N ASN A 24 7.53 -7.62 0.52
CA ASN A 24 6.48 -7.47 1.53
C ASN A 24 5.06 -7.63 0.96
N LEU A 25 4.93 -7.77 -0.37
CA LEU A 25 3.62 -7.87 -1.03
C LEU A 25 2.98 -9.23 -0.82
N GLY A 26 1.65 -9.29 -0.95
CA GLY A 26 0.91 -10.55 -0.92
C GLY A 26 1.22 -11.45 -2.11
N PHE A 27 1.55 -10.84 -3.25
CA PHE A 27 2.08 -11.50 -4.43
C PHE A 27 2.82 -10.49 -5.32
N CYS A 28 3.97 -10.90 -5.86
CA CYS A 28 4.75 -10.12 -6.82
C CYS A 28 5.12 -11.00 -8.02
N GLY A 29 4.58 -10.68 -9.19
CA GLY A 29 4.94 -11.29 -10.45
C GLY A 29 6.30 -10.82 -10.97
N LYS A 30 6.65 -11.25 -12.19
CA LYS A 30 7.90 -10.85 -12.86
C LYS A 30 7.79 -9.43 -13.39
N ASN A 31 8.91 -8.70 -13.44
CA ASN A 31 9.01 -7.36 -14.01
C ASN A 31 8.05 -6.31 -13.40
N VAL A 32 7.63 -6.50 -12.15
CA VAL A 32 6.87 -5.49 -11.40
C VAL A 32 7.77 -4.29 -11.10
N LYS A 33 7.29 -3.08 -11.36
CA LYS A 33 7.99 -1.83 -11.03
C LYS A 33 7.12 -0.93 -10.16
N LEU A 34 7.65 -0.59 -8.99
CA LEU A 34 7.10 0.45 -8.13
C LEU A 34 8.05 1.65 -8.17
N GLU A 35 7.53 2.81 -8.56
CA GLU A 35 8.26 4.07 -8.43
C GLU A 35 7.93 4.67 -7.05
N TYR A 36 8.98 5.03 -6.32
CA TYR A 36 8.88 5.57 -4.98
C TYR A 36 8.81 7.11 -5.03
N PRO A 37 8.21 7.77 -4.01
CA PRO A 37 7.60 7.19 -2.82
C PRO A 37 6.23 6.55 -3.12
N ILE A 38 5.88 5.49 -2.40
CA ILE A 38 4.58 4.82 -2.53
C ILE A 38 4.13 4.30 -1.17
N SER A 39 2.85 4.37 -0.85
CA SER A 39 2.34 3.90 0.44
C SER A 39 1.22 2.90 0.30
N PHE A 40 1.42 1.71 0.88
CA PHE A 40 0.38 0.69 1.05
C PHE A 40 0.09 0.54 2.54
N HIS A 41 -1.18 0.66 2.95
CA HIS A 41 -1.57 0.50 4.35
C HIS A 41 -1.35 -0.94 4.85
N ASN A 42 -1.57 -1.92 3.97
CA ASN A 42 -1.25 -3.32 4.19
C ASN A 42 -0.62 -3.93 2.92
N PRO A 43 0.72 -3.95 2.81
CA PRO A 43 1.42 -4.50 1.65
C PRO A 43 1.04 -5.96 1.33
N ARG A 44 0.73 -6.78 2.35
CA ARG A 44 0.31 -8.18 2.17
C ARG A 44 -1.04 -8.34 1.47
N ASN A 45 -1.81 -7.26 1.37
CA ASN A 45 -3.08 -7.20 0.63
C ASN A 45 -2.90 -6.65 -0.79
N VAL A 46 -1.68 -6.45 -1.26
CA VAL A 46 -1.38 -6.00 -2.62
C VAL A 46 -0.84 -7.18 -3.44
N PHE A 47 -1.47 -7.45 -4.57
CA PHE A 47 -1.17 -8.56 -5.46
C PHE A 47 -0.93 -8.00 -6.86
N LEU A 48 0.33 -8.04 -7.31
CA LEU A 48 0.74 -7.49 -8.60
C LEU A 48 1.19 -8.63 -9.50
N GLU A 49 0.49 -8.84 -10.62
CA GLU A 49 0.89 -9.84 -11.61
C GLU A 49 2.05 -9.36 -12.50
N ASP A 50 2.43 -10.15 -13.51
CA ASP A 50 3.59 -9.87 -14.37
C ASP A 50 3.45 -8.53 -15.13
N ASN A 51 4.56 -7.81 -15.27
CA ASN A 51 4.68 -6.55 -16.02
C ASN A 51 3.76 -5.42 -15.49
N VAL A 52 3.46 -5.40 -14.19
CA VAL A 52 2.72 -4.30 -13.57
C VAL A 52 3.64 -3.12 -13.26
N ILE A 53 3.19 -1.89 -13.54
CA ILE A 53 3.89 -0.66 -13.18
C ILE A 53 2.98 0.23 -12.35
N ILE A 54 3.43 0.67 -11.18
CA ILE A 54 2.78 1.71 -10.39
C ILE A 54 3.76 2.88 -10.23
N LYS A 55 3.36 4.05 -10.70
CA LYS A 55 4.17 5.27 -10.66
C LYS A 55 4.16 5.93 -9.28
N SER A 56 5.07 6.89 -9.07
CA SER A 56 5.32 7.54 -7.78
C SER A 56 4.11 8.24 -7.19
N ASP A 57 4.22 8.51 -5.89
CA ASP A 57 3.25 9.25 -5.07
C ASP A 57 1.89 8.57 -4.96
N SER A 58 1.84 7.27 -5.27
CA SER A 58 0.62 6.47 -5.20
C SER A 58 0.30 6.03 -3.77
N LEU A 59 -1.01 5.90 -3.48
CA LEU A 59 -1.53 5.59 -2.16
C LEU A 59 -2.58 4.49 -2.23
N VAL A 60 -2.40 3.44 -1.44
CA VAL A 60 -3.34 2.32 -1.32
C VAL A 60 -3.79 2.17 0.13
N ILE A 61 -5.04 2.54 0.41
CA ILE A 61 -5.68 2.39 1.71
C ILE A 61 -6.42 1.04 1.72
N ASN A 62 -5.69 -0.03 2.04
CA ASN A 62 -6.16 -1.42 1.93
C ASN A 62 -6.04 -2.22 3.24
N THR A 63 -6.42 -1.60 4.37
CA THR A 63 -6.34 -2.23 5.70
C THR A 63 -7.03 -3.61 5.72
N THR A 64 -8.20 -3.74 5.10
CA THR A 64 -8.99 -4.98 5.02
C THR A 64 -9.11 -5.55 3.60
N GLY A 65 -9.39 -4.71 2.61
CA GLY A 65 -9.55 -5.13 1.22
C GLY A 65 -8.22 -5.43 0.52
N LYS A 66 -8.30 -6.06 -0.65
CA LYS A 66 -7.14 -6.35 -1.51
C LYS A 66 -7.07 -5.37 -2.68
N LEU A 67 -5.86 -5.08 -3.14
CA LEU A 67 -5.60 -4.53 -4.47
C LEU A 67 -5.02 -5.64 -5.33
N ILE A 68 -5.61 -5.90 -6.48
CA ILE A 68 -5.14 -6.90 -7.45
C ILE A 68 -4.95 -6.19 -8.80
N MET A 69 -3.71 -6.10 -9.27
CA MET A 69 -3.40 -5.58 -10.60
C MET A 69 -3.00 -6.72 -11.52
N LYS A 70 -3.70 -6.84 -12.65
CA LYS A 70 -3.53 -7.92 -13.63
C LYS A 70 -2.33 -7.68 -14.54
N LYS A 71 -1.90 -8.73 -15.25
CA LYS A 71 -0.75 -8.68 -16.16
C LYS A 71 -0.81 -7.49 -17.12
N ASN A 72 0.35 -6.89 -17.40
CA ASN A 72 0.50 -5.78 -18.36
C ASN A 72 -0.37 -4.54 -18.04
N SER A 73 -0.68 -4.31 -16.76
CA SER A 73 -1.41 -3.12 -16.33
C SER A 73 -0.47 -2.04 -15.77
N GLY A 74 -0.87 -0.79 -15.90
CA GLY A 74 -0.12 0.37 -15.43
C GLY A 74 -1.02 1.34 -14.67
N ALA A 75 -0.49 1.94 -13.62
CA ALA A 75 -1.11 3.04 -12.89
C ALA A 75 -0.17 4.26 -12.93
N ALA A 76 -0.72 5.40 -13.36
CA ALA A 76 0.00 6.67 -13.44
C ALA A 76 0.30 7.26 -12.06
N GLN A 77 1.08 8.34 -12.02
CA GLN A 77 1.49 9.00 -10.78
C GLN A 77 0.26 9.39 -9.95
N ARG A 78 0.41 9.35 -8.62
CA ARG A 78 -0.65 9.74 -7.66
C ARG A 78 -1.92 8.88 -7.78
N PHE A 79 -1.76 7.61 -8.19
CA PHE A 79 -2.84 6.64 -8.19
C PHE A 79 -3.30 6.36 -6.76
N THR A 80 -4.59 6.58 -6.49
CA THR A 80 -5.19 6.35 -5.17
C THR A 80 -6.23 5.25 -5.23
N VAL A 81 -6.09 4.24 -4.37
CA VAL A 81 -7.02 3.12 -4.21
C VAL A 81 -7.48 3.04 -2.76
N ILE A 82 -8.78 2.89 -2.57
CA ILE A 82 -9.38 2.76 -1.24
C ILE A 82 -10.23 1.48 -1.24
N THR A 83 -9.74 0.46 -0.54
CA THR A 83 -10.43 -0.83 -0.37
C THR A 83 -10.54 -1.24 1.10
N GLY A 84 -9.89 -0.51 2.00
CA GLY A 84 -10.10 -0.60 3.43
C GLY A 84 -11.45 0.00 3.80
N ASN A 85 -12.15 -0.67 4.72
CA ASN A 85 -13.36 -0.12 5.31
C ASN A 85 -13.14 0.05 6.82
N HIS A 86 -13.72 1.11 7.39
CA HIS A 86 -13.94 1.18 8.83
C HIS A 86 -15.11 0.26 9.13
N HIS A 87 -14.87 -0.99 9.55
CA HIS A 87 -15.95 -1.79 10.13
C HIS A 87 -16.43 -1.04 11.38
N PRO A 88 -17.68 -0.54 11.44
CA PRO A 88 -18.21 -0.09 12.71
C PRO A 88 -18.21 -1.32 13.62
N VAL A 89 -17.57 -1.21 14.79
CA VAL A 89 -17.76 -2.18 15.87
C VAL A 89 -19.24 -2.06 16.24
N LYS A 90 -20.11 -2.85 15.60
CA LYS A 90 -21.48 -3.04 16.08
C LYS A 90 -21.31 -3.69 17.44
N LYS A 91 -21.39 -2.91 18.52
CA LYS A 91 -21.67 -3.46 19.85
C LYS A 91 -22.90 -4.35 19.64
N GLN A 92 -22.72 -5.65 19.73
CA GLN A 92 -23.81 -6.60 19.72
C GLN A 92 -24.59 -6.30 21.00
N ILE A 93 -25.66 -5.52 20.87
CA ILE A 93 -26.62 -5.34 21.96
C ILE A 93 -27.33 -6.69 22.04
N ILE A 94 -26.93 -7.48 23.04
CA ILE A 94 -27.61 -8.71 23.42
C ILE A 94 -28.89 -8.24 24.13
N PHE A 95 -30.04 -8.53 23.52
CA PHE A 95 -31.35 -8.48 24.19
C PHE A 95 -31.66 -9.87 24.73
#